data_AF-A0A7G8BWP4-F1
#
_entry.id   AF-A0A7G8BWP4-F1
#
_cell.length_a   1.000
_cell.length_b   1.000
_cell.length_c   1.000
_cell.angle_alpha   90.00
_cell.angle_beta   90.00
_cell.angle_gamma   90.00
#
_symmetry.space_group_name_H-M   'P 1'
#
loop_
_entity.id
_entity.type
_entity.pdbx_description
1 polymer ?
#
loop_
_entity_poly.entity_id
_entity_poly.type
_entity_poly.pdbx_seq_one_letter_code
_entity_poly.pdbx_strand_id
1 'polypeptide(L)'
;MVPLRSPRNAALTAAATMAVGGLVWYLFRRPRPTAEEIERTRRDLLAANGRITDGSIIEAPFTQQDDSSSSRQVIVYNYRIAGVSYEAAQDVASLGELVRDIRTDLPIQVRYEPHNPANSIVVAEAWSGLRLSSTHPHPDAQANSD
;
A
#
# COMPACT_ATOMS: atom_id res chain seq x y z
N MET A 1 -4.67 -26.02 45.05
CA MET A 1 -4.35 -27.44 44.82
C MET A 1 -5.64 -28.15 44.43
N VAL A 2 -5.95 -28.23 43.12
CA VAL A 2 -7.22 -28.81 42.63
C VAL A 2 -7.14 -30.34 42.77
N PRO A 3 -8.11 -31.02 43.41
CA PRO A 3 -8.00 -32.45 43.66
C PRO A 3 -8.19 -33.25 42.36
N LEU A 4 -7.14 -33.91 41.89
CA LEU A 4 -7.08 -34.77 40.69
C LEU A 4 -7.87 -36.11 40.82
N ARG A 5 -8.85 -36.21 41.74
CA ARG A 5 -9.55 -37.47 42.07
C ARG A 5 -10.83 -37.75 41.26
N SER A 6 -11.07 -37.05 40.16
CA SER A 6 -12.24 -37.27 39.28
C SER A 6 -11.81 -37.47 37.82
N PRO A 7 -12.22 -38.57 37.15
CA PRO A 7 -11.84 -38.85 35.77
C PRO A 7 -12.33 -37.77 34.79
N ARG A 8 -13.42 -37.06 35.14
CA ARG A 8 -13.93 -35.92 34.36
C ARG A 8 -13.01 -34.70 34.43
N ASN A 9 -12.45 -34.40 35.61
CA ASN A 9 -11.55 -33.26 35.78
C ASN A 9 -10.22 -33.51 35.05
N ALA A 10 -9.72 -34.74 35.10
CA ALA A 10 -8.53 -35.15 34.35
C ALA A 10 -8.74 -35.03 32.83
N ALA A 11 -9.88 -35.51 32.31
CA ALA A 11 -10.22 -35.39 30.89
C ALA A 11 -10.34 -33.92 30.44
N LEU A 12 -10.96 -33.06 31.25
CA LEU A 12 -11.07 -31.62 30.96
C LEU A 12 -9.70 -30.93 30.92
N THR A 13 -8.80 -31.25 31.86
CA THR A 13 -7.44 -30.68 31.85
C THR A 13 -6.65 -31.12 30.63
N ALA A 14 -6.78 -32.39 30.20
CA ALA A 14 -6.10 -32.91 29.02
C ALA A 14 -6.65 -32.29 27.72
N ALA A 15 -7.96 -32.10 27.61
CA ALA A 15 -8.56 -31.44 26.45
C ALA A 15 -8.14 -29.97 26.36
N ALA A 16 -8.09 -29.26 27.49
CA ALA A 16 -7.64 -27.87 27.54
C ALA A 16 -6.16 -27.72 27.13
N THR A 17 -5.28 -28.60 27.60
CA THR A 17 -3.85 -28.56 27.21
C THR A 17 -3.65 -28.90 25.74
N MET A 18 -4.41 -29.85 25.18
CA MET A 18 -4.38 -30.13 23.74
C MET A 18 -4.89 -28.95 22.91
N ALA A 19 -5.97 -28.29 23.33
CA ALA A 19 -6.50 -27.13 22.63
C ALA A 19 -5.51 -25.95 22.63
N VAL A 20 -4.90 -25.65 23.78
CA VAL A 20 -3.85 -24.61 23.89
C VAL A 20 -2.62 -25.01 23.07
N GLY A 21 -2.17 -26.26 23.15
CA GLY A 21 -1.03 -26.76 22.38
C GLY A 21 -1.26 -26.69 20.86
N GLY A 22 -2.46 -27.06 20.40
CA GLY A 22 -2.87 -26.96 19.01
C GLY A 22 -2.93 -25.51 18.52
N LEU A 23 -3.47 -24.59 19.33
CA LEU A 23 -3.49 -23.16 19.00
C LEU A 23 -2.08 -22.58 18.91
N VAL A 24 -1.21 -22.89 19.87
CA VAL A 24 0.19 -22.45 19.86
C VAL A 24 0.90 -22.97 18.61
N TRP A 25 0.79 -24.27 18.31
CA TRP A 25 1.40 -24.87 17.12
C TRP A 25 0.90 -24.23 15.82
N TYR A 26 -0.41 -23.96 15.72
CA TYR A 26 -1.00 -23.32 14.56
C TYR A 26 -0.47 -21.90 14.37
N LEU A 27 -0.38 -21.11 15.45
CA LEU A 27 0.15 -19.76 15.41
C LEU A 27 1.64 -19.74 15.03
N PHE A 28 2.44 -20.69 15.54
CA PHE A 28 3.85 -20.82 15.17
C PHE A 28 4.07 -21.26 13.72
N ARG A 29 3.09 -21.93 13.11
CA ARG A 29 3.13 -22.33 11.69
C ARG A 29 2.58 -21.31 10.72
N ARG A 30 2.00 -20.20 11.21
CA ARG A 30 1.47 -19.16 10.32
C ARG A 30 2.62 -18.52 9.53
N PRO A 31 2.55 -18.48 8.19
CA PRO A 31 3.60 -17.86 7.38
C PRO A 31 3.72 -16.38 7.74
N ARG A 32 4.96 -15.88 7.74
CA ARG A 32 5.21 -14.45 7.91
C ARG A 32 4.69 -13.71 6.67
N PRO A 33 4.03 -12.55 6.84
CA PRO A 33 3.62 -11.74 5.71
C PRO A 33 4.82 -11.42 4.82
N THR A 34 4.60 -11.51 3.52
CA THR A 34 5.59 -11.13 2.50
C THR A 34 5.79 -9.61 2.52
N ALA A 35 6.91 -9.12 1.96
CA ALA A 35 7.16 -7.68 1.87
C ALA A 35 6.05 -6.94 1.12
N GLU A 36 5.49 -7.55 0.08
CA GLU A 36 4.38 -6.98 -0.69
C GLU A 36 3.07 -6.92 0.11
N GLU A 37 2.77 -7.94 0.92
CA GLU A 37 1.59 -7.93 1.81
C GLU A 37 1.72 -6.87 2.90
N ILE A 38 2.91 -6.70 3.47
CA ILE A 38 3.20 -5.65 4.44
C ILE A 38 3.01 -4.28 3.79
N GLU A 39 3.56 -4.08 2.60
CA GLU A 39 3.46 -2.81 1.88
C GLU A 39 2.03 -2.51 1.44
N ARG A 40 1.28 -3.50 0.94
CA ARG A 40 -0.15 -3.38 0.65
C ARG A 40 -0.94 -2.96 1.89
N THR A 41 -0.71 -3.62 3.02
CA THR A 41 -1.38 -3.28 4.29
C THR A 41 -1.06 -1.84 4.71
N ARG A 42 0.20 -1.41 4.56
CA ARG A 42 0.61 -0.02 4.85
C ARG A 42 -0.15 0.97 3.96
N ARG A 43 -0.24 0.69 2.67
CA ARG A 43 -0.97 1.52 1.69
C ARG A 43 -2.46 1.58 2.00
N ASP A 44 -3.09 0.46 2.35
CA ASP A 44 -4.51 0.40 2.74
C ASP A 44 -4.79 1.22 4.01
N LEU A 45 -3.92 1.12 5.02
CA LEU A 45 -4.04 1.90 6.25
C LEU A 45 -3.92 3.40 6.00
N LEU A 46 -2.97 3.82 5.16
CA LEU A 46 -2.86 5.22 4.74
C LEU A 46 -4.06 5.64 3.90
N ALA A 47 -4.50 4.83 2.94
CA ALA A 47 -5.65 5.08 2.09
C ALA A 47 -6.95 5.19 2.91
N ALA A 48 -7.09 4.50 4.04
CA ALA A 48 -8.24 4.63 4.92
C ALA A 48 -8.14 5.85 5.86
N ASN A 49 -6.98 6.07 6.48
CA ASN A 49 -6.87 6.93 7.67
C ASN A 49 -5.98 8.17 7.51
N GLY A 50 -5.24 8.28 6.41
CA GLY A 50 -4.30 9.37 6.20
C GLY A 50 -4.98 10.71 5.95
N ARG A 51 -4.31 11.80 6.33
CA ARG A 51 -4.70 13.16 5.96
C ARG A 51 -4.24 13.49 4.55
N ILE A 52 -4.95 14.38 3.87
CA ILE A 52 -4.62 14.81 2.51
C ILE A 52 -4.01 16.21 2.53
N THR A 53 -3.02 16.43 1.68
CA THR A 53 -2.45 17.74 1.34
C THR A 53 -2.14 17.80 -0.14
N ASP A 54 -1.97 19.00 -0.68
CA ASP A 54 -1.43 19.18 -2.02
C ASP A 54 0.08 18.89 -2.06
N GLY A 55 0.55 18.42 -3.20
CA GLY A 55 1.95 18.17 -3.51
C GLY A 55 2.24 18.26 -5.01
N SER A 56 3.48 17.97 -5.39
CA SER A 56 3.91 17.94 -6.79
C SER A 56 4.80 16.74 -7.08
N ILE A 57 4.74 16.24 -8.32
CA ILE A 57 5.64 15.19 -8.78
C ILE A 57 7.00 15.83 -9.09
N ILE A 58 8.06 15.27 -8.50
CA ILE A 58 9.44 15.62 -8.84
C ILE A 58 9.89 14.80 -10.04
N GLU A 59 9.61 13.50 -10.00
CA GLU A 59 10.01 12.55 -11.02
C GLU A 59 8.85 11.62 -11.36
N ALA A 60 8.49 11.59 -12.65
CA ALA A 60 7.46 10.71 -13.18
C ALA A 60 7.85 9.23 -12.97
N PRO A 61 6.90 8.28 -12.94
CA PRO A 61 7.25 6.88 -12.71
C PRO A 61 8.30 6.37 -13.68
N PHE A 62 9.47 5.98 -13.16
CA PHE A 62 10.54 5.39 -13.95
C PHE A 62 10.79 3.96 -13.49
N THR A 63 11.26 3.13 -14.41
CA THR A 63 11.70 1.77 -14.09
C THR A 63 13.16 1.81 -13.70
N GLN A 64 13.43 1.54 -12.42
CA GLN A 64 14.77 1.30 -11.93
C GLN A 64 15.08 -0.19 -12.10
N GLN A 65 16.05 -0.48 -12.96
CA GLN A 65 16.54 -1.83 -13.16
C GLN A 65 17.61 -2.13 -12.12
N ASP A 66 17.34 -3.12 -11.27
CA ASP A 66 18.31 -3.60 -10.30
C ASP A 66 19.10 -4.77 -10.90
N ASP A 67 20.36 -4.94 -10.49
CA ASP A 67 21.25 -6.03 -10.98
C ASP A 67 20.65 -7.44 -10.71
N SER A 68 19.62 -7.50 -9.86
CA SER A 68 18.89 -8.70 -9.45
C SER A 68 17.54 -8.90 -10.18
N SER A 69 17.46 -8.65 -11.49
CA SER A 69 16.33 -9.05 -12.36
C SER A 69 14.92 -8.52 -12.03
N SER A 70 14.70 -7.77 -10.94
CA SER A 70 13.43 -7.14 -10.62
C SER A 70 13.41 -5.70 -11.09
N SER A 71 12.52 -5.35 -12.02
CA SER A 71 12.23 -3.97 -12.39
C SER A 71 11.38 -3.32 -11.31
N ARG A 72 11.89 -2.30 -10.63
CA ARG A 72 11.13 -1.51 -9.65
C ARG A 72 10.60 -0.26 -10.34
N GLN A 73 9.31 0.02 -10.26
CA GLN A 73 8.74 1.25 -10.80
C GLN A 73 8.56 2.25 -9.66
N VAL A 74 9.20 3.43 -9.72
CA VAL A 74 9.23 4.39 -8.60
C VAL A 74 8.74 5.75 -9.07
N ILE A 75 7.91 6.40 -8.26
CA ILE A 75 7.49 7.80 -8.42
C ILE A 75 8.06 8.65 -7.28
N VAL A 76 8.57 9.85 -7.59
CA VAL A 76 9.13 10.77 -6.58
C VAL A 76 8.29 12.03 -6.52
N TYR A 77 7.95 12.48 -5.31
CA TYR A 77 7.07 13.62 -5.10
C TYR A 77 7.45 14.40 -3.85
N ASN A 78 7.02 15.67 -3.81
CA ASN A 78 7.14 16.52 -2.63
C ASN A 78 5.78 17.05 -2.16
N TYR A 79 5.75 17.46 -0.89
CA TYR A 79 4.60 18.09 -0.24
C TYR A 79 5.08 18.88 0.98
N ARG A 80 4.20 19.71 1.54
CA ARG A 80 4.53 20.55 2.70
C ARG A 80 3.49 20.44 3.79
N ILE A 81 3.94 20.28 5.02
CA ILE A 81 3.09 20.22 6.22
C ILE A 81 3.68 21.15 7.27
N ALA A 82 2.87 22.09 7.77
CA ALA A 82 3.28 23.05 8.80
C ALA A 82 4.61 23.79 8.49
N GLY A 83 4.84 24.12 7.22
CA GLY A 83 6.06 24.79 6.77
C GLY A 83 7.25 23.86 6.46
N VAL A 84 7.19 22.58 6.83
CA VAL A 84 8.23 21.59 6.57
C VAL A 84 7.97 20.91 5.23
N SER A 85 8.96 20.95 4.34
CA SER A 85 8.91 20.25 3.05
C SER A 85 9.37 18.81 3.23
N TYR A 86 8.61 17.88 2.65
CA TYR A 86 8.92 16.46 2.60
C TYR A 86 9.10 16.05 1.14
N GLU A 87 9.99 15.09 0.94
CA GLU A 87 10.22 14.42 -0.33
C GLU A 87 10.17 12.91 -0.07
N ALA A 88 9.48 12.19 -0.93
CA ALA A 88 9.32 10.76 -0.81
C ALA A 88 9.35 10.08 -2.18
N ALA A 89 9.88 8.87 -2.19
CA ALA A 89 9.84 7.95 -3.31
C ALA A 89 8.88 6.81 -2.96
N GLN A 90 7.89 6.58 -3.81
CA GLN A 90 6.95 5.48 -3.66
C GLN A 90 7.19 4.43 -4.74
N ASP A 91 7.35 3.17 -4.32
CA ASP A 91 7.31 2.03 -5.23
C ASP A 91 5.86 1.78 -5.68
N VAL A 92 5.69 1.74 -6.99
CA VAL A 92 4.41 1.58 -7.70
C VAL A 92 4.46 0.41 -8.66
N ALA A 93 5.43 -0.51 -8.54
CA ALA A 93 5.56 -1.68 -9.40
C ALA A 93 4.28 -2.54 -9.41
N SER A 94 3.63 -2.74 -8.26
CA SER A 94 2.36 -3.46 -8.17
C SER A 94 1.12 -2.62 -8.52
N LEU A 95 1.32 -1.34 -8.87
CA LEU A 95 0.28 -0.36 -9.17
C LEU A 95 0.35 0.19 -10.61
N GLY A 96 1.08 -0.49 -11.51
CA GLY A 96 1.40 0.00 -12.87
C GLY A 96 0.23 0.60 -13.65
N GLU A 97 -0.95 -0.03 -13.61
CA GLU A 97 -2.15 0.48 -14.30
C GLU A 97 -2.66 1.82 -13.73
N LEU A 98 -2.51 2.05 -12.41
CA LEU A 98 -2.95 3.28 -11.74
C LEU A 98 -2.00 4.46 -11.98
N VAL A 99 -0.79 4.18 -12.42
CA VAL A 99 0.25 5.17 -12.68
C VAL A 99 0.53 5.37 -14.17
N ARG A 100 -0.35 4.83 -15.03
CA ARG A 100 -0.28 5.01 -16.47
C ARG A 100 -0.79 6.40 -16.86
N ASP A 101 -0.12 7.06 -17.80
CA ASP A 101 -0.54 8.34 -18.39
C ASP A 101 -0.73 9.49 -17.38
N ILE A 102 0.06 9.51 -16.29
CA ILE A 102 0.02 10.57 -15.28
C ILE A 102 0.49 11.90 -15.87
N ARG A 103 -0.24 12.95 -15.50
CA ARG A 103 0.15 14.34 -15.70
C ARG A 103 1.04 14.84 -14.58
N THR A 104 2.28 15.18 -14.92
CA THR A 104 3.27 15.76 -14.00
C THR A 104 3.21 17.28 -13.91
N ASP A 105 2.46 17.91 -14.82
CA ASP A 105 2.32 19.37 -14.92
C ASP A 105 1.22 19.95 -14.01
N LEU A 106 0.47 19.09 -13.30
CA LEU A 106 -0.60 19.48 -12.40
C LEU A 106 -0.28 19.10 -10.94
N PRO A 107 -0.78 19.88 -9.96
CA PRO A 107 -0.74 19.48 -8.56
C PRO A 107 -1.42 18.13 -8.31
N ILE A 108 -0.79 17.34 -7.45
CA ILE A 108 -1.30 16.06 -6.99
C ILE A 108 -1.79 16.18 -5.56
N GLN A 109 -2.56 15.19 -5.13
CA GLN A 109 -2.87 15.01 -3.71
C GLN A 109 -1.92 13.97 -3.11
N VAL A 110 -1.38 14.29 -1.95
CA VAL A 110 -0.57 13.38 -1.13
C VAL A 110 -1.37 13.02 0.11
N ARG A 111 -1.44 11.73 0.40
CA ARG A 111 -2.04 11.22 1.64
C ARG A 111 -0.94 10.79 2.60
N TYR A 112 -0.98 11.26 3.84
CA TYR A 112 0.08 11.07 4.83
C TYR A 112 -0.46 10.73 6.22
N GLU A 113 0.37 10.09 7.03
CA GLU A 113 0.08 9.84 8.44
C GLU A 113 0.35 11.11 9.29
N PRO A 114 -0.63 11.65 10.04
CA PRO A 114 -0.43 12.92 10.76
C PRO A 114 0.66 12.90 11.82
N HIS A 115 0.86 11.75 12.48
CA HIS A 115 1.89 11.57 13.52
C HIS A 115 3.26 11.21 12.95
N ASN A 116 3.32 10.79 11.69
CA ASN A 116 4.55 10.52 10.96
C ASN A 116 4.40 11.03 9.51
N PRO A 117 4.54 12.35 9.28
CA PRO A 117 4.32 12.94 7.97
C PRO A 117 5.17 12.37 6.84
N ALA A 118 6.34 11.77 7.14
CA ALA A 118 7.19 11.10 6.16
C ALA A 118 6.57 9.78 5.64
N ASN A 119 5.62 9.19 6.38
CA ASN A 119 4.84 8.05 5.92
C ASN A 119 3.69 8.56 5.05
N SER A 120 3.91 8.56 3.74
CA SER A 120 2.98 9.11 2.75
C SER A 120 2.86 8.23 1.50
N ILE A 121 1.80 8.48 0.73
CA ILE A 121 1.51 7.88 -0.57
C ILE A 121 0.83 8.90 -1.49
N VAL A 122 0.98 8.68 -2.79
CA VAL A 122 0.22 9.39 -3.84
C VAL A 122 -0.78 8.49 -4.54
N VAL A 123 -0.62 7.17 -4.40
CA VAL A 123 -1.49 6.17 -5.01
C VAL A 123 -1.54 4.88 -4.18
N ALA A 124 -2.69 4.21 -4.18
CA ALA A 124 -2.97 2.91 -3.59
C ALA A 124 -4.16 2.27 -4.32
N GLU A 125 -4.45 1.00 -4.04
CA GLU A 125 -5.52 0.23 -4.67
C GLU A 125 -6.89 0.90 -4.51
N ALA A 126 -7.16 1.44 -3.32
CA ALA A 126 -8.45 2.06 -2.99
C ALA A 126 -8.45 3.59 -3.13
N TRP A 127 -7.33 4.22 -3.52
CA TRP A 127 -7.23 5.68 -3.55
C TRP A 127 -6.12 6.17 -4.49
N SER A 128 -6.38 7.22 -5.27
CA SER A 128 -5.36 7.90 -6.07
C SER A 128 -5.46 9.42 -5.92
N GLY A 129 -4.32 10.05 -5.68
CA GLY A 129 -4.15 11.51 -5.71
C GLY A 129 -3.54 12.02 -7.02
N LEU A 130 -3.24 11.13 -7.95
CA LEU A 130 -2.60 11.45 -9.23
C LEU A 130 -3.62 11.98 -10.25
N ARG A 131 -3.14 12.80 -11.19
CA ARG A 131 -3.94 13.31 -12.30
C ARG A 131 -3.65 12.47 -13.53
N LEU A 132 -4.67 11.81 -14.09
CA LEU A 132 -4.53 11.02 -15.30
C LEU A 132 -4.87 11.87 -16.52
N SER A 133 -4.17 11.63 -17.62
CA SER A 133 -4.53 12.19 -18.91
C SER A 133 -5.84 11.55 -19.38
N SER A 134 -6.86 12.36 -19.66
CA SER A 134 -8.02 11.87 -20.40
C SER A 134 -7.58 11.63 -21.83
N THR A 135 -7.17 10.40 -22.16
CA THR A 135 -7.04 9.98 -23.56
C THR A 135 -8.45 9.98 -24.16
N HIS A 136 -8.87 11.13 -24.68
CA HIS A 136 -10.07 11.25 -25.49
C HIS A 136 -9.66 10.81 -26.90
N PRO A 137 -10.19 9.71 -27.46
CA PRO A 137 -10.02 9.42 -28.88
C PRO A 137 -10.67 10.58 -29.63
N HIS A 138 -9.89 11.39 -30.34
CA HIS A 138 -10.44 12.34 -31.29
C HIS A 138 -11.02 11.50 -32.45
N PRO A 139 -12.34 11.51 -32.70
CA PRO A 139 -12.84 10.95 -33.95
C PRO A 139 -12.38 11.89 -35.05
N ASP A 140 -11.41 11.43 -35.83
CA ASP A 140 -10.86 12.18 -36.95
C ASP A 140 -11.99 12.67 -37.87
N ALA A 141 -11.90 13.95 -38.18
CA ALA A 141 -12.68 14.66 -39.18
C ALA A 141 -12.52 13.99 -40.57
N GLN A 142 -13.39 13.02 -40.87
CA GLN A 142 -13.73 12.64 -42.24
C GLN A 142 -15.00 13.38 -42.65
N ALA A 143 -14.85 14.67 -42.92
CA ALA A 143 -15.88 15.48 -43.58
C ALA A 143 -15.21 16.55 -44.42
N ASN A 144 -14.39 16.12 -45.39
CA ASN A 144 -14.06 16.95 -46.54
C ASN A 144 -13.59 16.06 -47.69
N SER A 145 -14.56 15.45 -48.36
CA SER A 145 -14.44 15.00 -49.74
C SER A 145 -15.85 14.85 -50.30
N ASP A 146 -16.41 15.96 -50.78
CA ASP A 146 -17.35 16.07 -51.91
C ASP A 146 -17.43 17.55 -52.37
#